data_AF-A0A7D5MJP9-F1
#
_entry.id   AF-A0A7D5MJP9-F1
#
_cell.length_a   1.000
_cell.length_b   1.000
_cell.length_c   1.000
_cell.angle_alpha   90.00
_cell.angle_beta   90.00
_cell.angle_gamma   90.00
#
_symmetry.space_group_name_H-M   'P 1'
#
loop_
_entity.id
_entity.type
_entity.pdbx_description
1 polymer ?
#
loop_
_entity_poly.entity_id
_entity_poly.type
_entity_poly.pdbx_seq_one_letter_code
_entity_poly.pdbx_strand_id
1 'polypeptide(L)' 'MEISETERHVLQSLVKKGSVGNVMEFLNWSQVDFDKGFEFANNLQNKDLVKLLYSNFNKNLIVVELTLEGIKYGS' A
#
# COMPACT_ATOMS: atom_id res chain seq x y z
N MET A 1 17.48 0.58 -4.34
CA MET A 1 16.37 1.48 -3.96
C MET A 1 16.19 1.38 -2.46
N GLU A 2 16.19 2.50 -1.76
CA GLU A 2 15.85 2.53 -0.33
C GLU A 2 14.34 2.64 -0.16
N ILE A 3 13.80 1.90 0.82
CA ILE A 3 12.40 1.97 1.24
C ILE A 3 12.34 2.45 2.67
N SER A 4 11.34 3.28 2.98
CA SER A 4 11.08 3.72 4.35
C SER A 4 10.53 2.58 5.21
N GLU A 5 10.59 2.75 6.54
CA GLU A 5 9.98 1.79 7.48
C GLU A 5 8.47 1.65 7.27
N THR A 6 7.79 2.76 6.95
CA THR A 6 6.35 2.76 6.65
C THR A 6 6.02 1.97 5.39
N GLU A 7 6.82 2.13 4.33
CA GLU A 7 6.67 1.34 3.10
C GLU A 7 6.90 -0.14 3.39
N ARG A 8 7.96 -0.48 4.13
CA ARG A 8 8.25 -1.86 4.54
C ARG A 8 7.09 -2.48 5.32
N HIS A 9 6.52 -1.74 6.28
CA HIS A 9 5.38 -2.20 7.08
C HIS A 9 4.16 -2.54 6.22
N VAL A 10 3.84 -1.72 5.23
CA VAL A 10 2.72 -1.98 4.30
C VAL A 10 3.00 -3.21 3.42
N LEU A 11 4.22 -3.35 2.88
CA LEU A 11 4.58 -4.51 2.06
C LEU A 11 4.54 -5.81 2.86
N GLN A 12 5.05 -5.81 4.10
CA GLN A 12 4.94 -6.95 5.02
C GLN A 12 3.48 -7.29 5.35
N SER A 13 2.64 -6.28 5.56
CA SER A 13 1.22 -6.47 5.82
C SER A 13 0.49 -7.09 4.63
N LEU A 14 0.83 -6.68 3.41
CA LEU A 14 0.32 -7.29 2.18
C LEU A 14 0.76 -8.75 2.03
N VAL A 15 2.03 -9.07 2.28
CA VAL A 15 2.51 -10.47 2.25
C VAL A 15 1.70 -11.33 3.23
N LYS A 16 1.51 -10.86 4.47
CA LYS A 16 0.72 -11.56 5.51
C LYS A 16 -0.75 -11.76 5.13
N LYS A 17 -1.32 -10.89 4.28
CA LYS A 17 -2.73 -10.94 3.84
C LYS A 17 -2.94 -11.70 2.52
N GLY A 18 -1.89 -12.21 1.89
CA GLY A 18 -2.01 -12.91 0.60
C GLY A 18 -1.95 -11.98 -0.62
N SER A 19 -1.11 -10.95 -0.55
CA SER A 19 -0.74 -10.06 -1.65
C SER A 19 -1.72 -8.95 -2.02
N VAL A 20 -2.95 -8.93 -1.51
CA VAL A 20 -3.93 -7.86 -1.76
C VAL A 20 -4.41 -7.26 -0.45
N GLY A 21 -4.57 -5.93 -0.39
CA GLY A 21 -5.05 -5.28 0.82
C GLY A 21 -5.28 -3.78 0.72
N ASN A 22 -5.89 -3.23 1.76
CA ASN A 22 -6.18 -1.81 1.88
C ASN A 22 -5.05 -1.07 2.60
N VAL A 23 -4.39 -0.13 1.91
CA VAL A 23 -3.32 0.69 2.48
C VAL A 23 -3.78 1.47 3.71
N MET A 24 -5.02 2.00 3.70
CA MET A 24 -5.57 2.78 4.81
C MET A 24 -5.69 1.95 6.09
N GLU A 25 -6.06 0.66 5.96
CA GLU A 25 -6.14 -0.29 7.08
C GLU A 25 -4.76 -0.52 7.69
N PHE A 26 -3.74 -0.76 6.86
CA PHE A 26 -2.39 -1.07 7.34
C PHE A 26 -1.70 0.12 8.02
N LEU A 27 -2.02 1.33 7.59
CA LEU A 27 -1.49 2.56 8.17
C LEU A 27 -2.36 3.08 9.33
N ASN A 28 -3.50 2.45 9.60
CA ASN A 28 -4.51 2.92 10.54
C ASN A 28 -4.91 4.39 10.28
N TRP A 29 -5.03 4.74 8.99
CA TRP A 29 -5.34 6.08 8.53
C TRP A 29 -6.84 6.25 8.31
N SER A 30 -7.31 7.45 8.64
CA SER A 30 -8.73 7.79 8.50
C SER A 30 -9.00 8.42 7.14
N GLN A 31 -10.27 8.67 6.84
CA GLN A 31 -10.68 9.37 5.63
C GLN A 31 -10.09 10.79 5.53
N VAL A 32 -9.73 11.41 6.66
CA VAL A 32 -9.04 12.73 6.69
C VAL A 32 -7.66 12.64 6.04
N ASP A 33 -7.02 11.48 6.11
CA ASP A 33 -5.69 11.22 5.57
C ASP A 33 -5.73 10.60 4.17
N PHE A 34 -6.90 10.56 3.52
CA PHE A 34 -7.08 9.79 2.28
C PHE A 34 -6.15 10.24 1.15
N ASP A 35 -5.99 11.55 0.94
CA ASP A 35 -5.11 12.08 -0.10
C ASP A 35 -3.66 11.66 0.13
N LYS A 36 -3.21 11.70 1.39
CA LYS A 36 -1.89 11.21 1.81
C LYS A 36 -1.76 9.70 1.58
N GLY A 37 -2.81 8.94 1.88
CA GLY A 37 -2.90 7.50 1.61
C GLY A 37 -2.78 7.17 0.12
N PHE A 38 -3.43 7.97 -0.71
CA PHE A 38 -3.41 7.81 -2.16
C PHE A 38 -2.05 8.14 -2.73
N GLU A 39 -1.43 9.24 -2.30
CA GLU A 39 -0.06 9.60 -2.66
C GLU A 39 0.93 8.50 -2.24
N PHE A 40 0.80 7.97 -1.02
CA PHE A 40 1.62 6.87 -0.54
C PHE A 40 1.49 5.61 -1.43
N ALA A 41 0.26 5.20 -1.76
CA ALA A 41 0.04 4.05 -2.63
C ALA A 41 0.58 4.28 -4.05
N ASN A 42 0.44 5.50 -4.56
CA ASN A 42 0.98 5.88 -5.87
C ASN A 42 2.51 5.89 -5.90
N ASN A 43 3.16 6.30 -4.79
CA ASN A 43 4.61 6.22 -4.64
C ASN A 43 5.12 4.79 -4.63
N LEU A 44 4.42 3.87 -3.94
CA LEU A 44 4.73 2.43 -4.01
C LEU A 44 4.56 1.89 -5.43
N GLN A 45 3.53 2.32 -6.14
CA GLN A 45 3.29 1.91 -7.53
C GLN A 45 4.37 2.44 -8.48
N ASN A 46 4.79 3.70 -8.33
CA ASN A 46 5.86 4.29 -9.13
C ASN A 46 7.21 3.60 -8.91
N LYS A 47 7.40 2.94 -7.76
CA LYS A 47 8.55 2.09 -7.44
C LYS A 47 8.40 0.65 -7.95
N ASP A 48 7.31 0.35 -8.66
CA ASP A 48 6.93 -1.00 -9.11
C ASP A 48 6.76 -2.01 -7.97
N LEU A 49 6.42 -1.57 -6.76
CA LEU A 49 6.27 -2.44 -5.58
C LEU A 49 4.84 -2.95 -5.41
N VAL A 50 3.85 -2.18 -5.87
CA VAL A 50 2.44 -2.54 -5.82
C VAL A 50 1.74 -2.07 -7.09
N LYS A 51 0.56 -2.63 -7.36
CA LYS A 51 -0.38 -2.16 -8.36
C LYS A 51 -1.64 -1.65 -7.67
N LEU A 52 -2.02 -0.40 -7.93
CA LEU A 52 -3.29 0.15 -7.46
C LEU A 52 -4.44 -0.51 -8.21
N LEU A 53 -5.33 -1.18 -7.48
CA LEU A 53 -6.49 -1.85 -8.07
C LEU A 53 -7.75 -0.98 -8.00
N TYR A 54 -7.93 -0.30 -6.87
CA TYR A 54 -9.15 0.45 -6.59
C TYR A 54 -8.93 1.52 -5.52
N SER A 55 -9.50 2.71 -5.70
CA SER A 55 -9.58 3.72 -4.65
C SER A 55 -11.01 4.26 -4.52
N ASN A 56 -11.42 4.51 -3.28
CA ASN A 56 -12.72 5.12 -2.96
C ASN A 56 -12.65 5.90 -1.65
N PHE A 57 -12.72 7.22 -1.78
CA PHE A 57 -12.72 8.17 -0.67
C PHE A 57 -13.87 7.91 0.32
N ASN A 58 -15.10 7.76 -0.18
CA ASN A 58 -16.30 7.59 0.66
C ASN A 58 -16.29 6.30 1.49
N LYS A 59 -15.48 5.30 1.09
CA LYS A 59 -15.32 4.04 1.82
C LYS A 59 -13.99 3.93 2.57
N ASN A 60 -13.14 4.95 2.52
CA ASN A 60 -11.76 4.93 3.02
C ASN A 60 -10.94 3.71 2.51
N LEU A 61 -11.06 3.43 1.21
CA LEU A 61 -10.41 2.28 0.56
C LEU A 61 -9.35 2.72 -0.44
N ILE A 62 -8.15 2.17 -0.30
CA ILE A 62 -7.06 2.24 -1.28
C ILE A 62 -6.48 0.84 -1.39
N VAL A 63 -7.03 0.06 -2.32
CA VAL A 63 -6.72 -1.36 -2.48
C VAL A 63 -5.58 -1.52 -3.48
N VAL A 64 -4.54 -2.20 -3.05
CA VAL A 64 -3.34 -2.49 -3.85
C VAL A 64 -3.05 -3.99 -3.86
N GLU A 65 -2.34 -4.43 -4.90
CA GLU A 65 -1.79 -5.77 -5.05
C GLU A 65 -0.26 -5.72 -5.08
N LEU A 66 0.42 -6.63 -4.39
CA LEU A 66 1.87 -6.76 -4.45
C LEU A 66 2.35 -7.19 -5.84
N THR A 67 3.40 -6.55 -6.33
CA THR A 67 4.16 -7.05 -7.49
C THR A 67 5.19 -8.10 -7.03
N LEU A 68 5.81 -8.77 -8.00
CA LEU A 68 6.95 -9.66 -7.72
C LEU A 68 8.14 -8.91 -7.10
N GLU A 69 8.35 -7.64 -7.45
CA GLU A 69 9.38 -6.81 -6.84
C GLU A 69 9.02 -6.46 -5.40
N GLY A 70 7.77 -6.05 -5.14
CA GLY A 70 7.27 -5.74 -3.80
C GLY A 70 7.40 -6.90 -2.81
N ILE A 71 7.19 -8.14 -3.26
CA ILE A 71 7.34 -9.34 -2.43
C ILE A 71 8.76 -9.45 -1.84
N LYS A 72 9.80 -9.07 -2.60
CA LYS A 72 11.20 -9.13 -2.13
C LYS A 72 11.46 -8.20 -0.94
N TYR A 73 10.69 -7.13 -0.83
CA TYR A 73 10.81 -6.12 0.23
C TYR A 73 9.88 -6.37 1.42
N GLY A 74 8.79 -7.10 1.21
CA GLY A 74 7.84 -7.51 2.24
C GLY A 74 8.16 -8.85 2.91
N SER A 75 9.09 -9.64 2.34
CA SER A 75 9.53 -10.94 2.88
C SER A 75 10.68 -10.80 3.89
#